data_AF-A0A7V9PU54-F1
#
_entry.id   AF-A0A7V9PU54-F1
#
_cell.length_a   1.000
_cell.length_b   1.000
_cell.length_c   1.000
_cell.angle_alpha   90.00
_cell.angle_beta   90.00
_cell.angle_gamma   90.00
#
_symmetry.space_group_name_H-M   'P 1'
#
loop_
_entity.id
_entity.type
_entity.pdbx_description
1 polymer ?
#
loop_
_entity_poly.entity_id
_entity_poly.type
_entity_poly.pdbx_seq_one_letter_code
_entity_poly.pdbx_strand_id
1 'polypeptide(L)'
;MTRVRTLAVASLLPLLALPLTTAPAAGDDSSGDDPAKGVSRAASLAVLRAGTMVGSSFVPAPKAVPERAQAATINVSYSGFSQSARAAFQRAVNTWEPLLASSVPITVDATFQPSSPGNLGSAGPSFIWRDFRNAPQPNTWYVDAIANKRAGRQLDPAADIIANFNSSRSDWYFGTGAPPNNRYDFESVVLHELGHGLGFLGLATVSSGQGSIRVSGFPSGYDRFTENGGGTRLTTFADPSTQLANQLTSNSVFFDSPKVRNANGGKTARLYAPASWQQGSSYSHLNETTYGPGNRNSLMTPFLNDAEAIRTPGPIVRAVFGSTGW
;
A
#
# COMPACT_ATOMS: atom_id res chain seq x y z
N MET A 1 38.44 -43.04 37.09
CA MET A 1 37.22 -43.04 36.25
C MET A 1 36.26 -42.01 36.82
N THR A 2 36.36 -40.76 36.37
CA THR A 2 35.66 -39.62 36.96
C THR A 2 34.67 -39.10 35.92
N ARG A 3 33.36 -39.29 36.14
CA ARG A 3 32.31 -38.83 35.23
C ARG A 3 32.01 -37.36 35.49
N VAL A 4 32.27 -36.52 34.49
CA VAL A 4 31.79 -35.14 34.42
C VAL A 4 30.32 -35.19 33.98
N ARG A 5 29.43 -34.57 34.77
CA ARG A 5 28.03 -34.30 34.38
C ARG A 5 27.93 -32.83 33.96
N THR A 6 27.63 -32.61 32.69
CA THR A 6 27.31 -31.31 32.11
C THR A 6 25.89 -30.91 32.54
N LEU A 7 25.72 -29.80 33.26
CA LEU A 7 24.43 -29.13 33.43
C LEU A 7 24.29 -28.09 32.32
N ALA A 8 23.32 -28.30 31.42
CA ALA A 8 22.84 -27.28 30.50
C ALA A 8 21.81 -26.41 31.24
N VAL A 9 22.12 -25.13 31.42
CA VAL A 9 21.17 -24.12 31.90
C VAL A 9 20.47 -23.56 30.67
N ALA A 10 19.20 -23.92 30.48
CA ALA A 10 18.34 -23.29 29.49
C ALA A 10 17.72 -22.03 30.10
N SER A 11 18.21 -20.87 29.68
CA SER A 11 17.66 -19.56 30.03
C SER A 11 16.34 -19.35 29.28
N LEU A 12 15.20 -19.55 29.93
CA LEU A 12 13.91 -19.03 29.43
C LEU A 12 13.89 -17.51 29.67
N LEU A 13 13.99 -16.73 28.59
CA LEU A 13 13.61 -15.32 28.58
C LEU A 13 12.08 -15.23 28.47
N PRO A 14 11.39 -14.47 29.34
CA PRO A 14 9.96 -14.27 29.23
C PRO A 14 9.65 -13.38 28.03
N LEU A 15 8.74 -13.86 27.16
CA LEU A 15 8.12 -13.08 26.11
C LEU A 15 7.27 -11.98 26.78
N LEU A 16 7.76 -10.74 26.78
CA LEU A 16 6.95 -9.59 27.16
C LEU A 16 5.87 -9.39 26.09
N ALA A 17 4.64 -9.76 26.43
CA ALA A 17 3.46 -9.39 25.64
C ALA A 17 3.27 -7.87 25.73
N LEU A 18 3.64 -7.15 24.67
CA LEU A 18 3.23 -5.76 24.50
C LEU A 18 1.72 -5.73 24.21
N PRO A 19 0.94 -4.84 24.86
CA PRO A 19 -0.48 -4.75 24.60
C PRO A 19 -0.70 -4.30 23.15
N LEU A 20 -1.54 -5.04 22.42
CA LEU A 20 -2.20 -4.52 21.22
C LEU A 20 -2.96 -3.27 21.66
N THR A 21 -2.49 -2.09 21.25
CA THR A 21 -3.34 -0.92 21.25
C THR A 21 -4.40 -1.17 20.18
N THR A 22 -5.59 -1.56 20.62
CA THR A 22 -6.78 -1.50 19.79
C THR A 22 -6.93 -0.04 19.36
N ALA A 23 -6.83 0.21 18.06
CA ALA A 23 -7.34 1.45 17.50
C ALA A 23 -8.78 1.62 18.03
N PRO A 24 -9.18 2.81 18.49
CA PRO A 24 -10.52 3.01 18.99
C PRO A 24 -11.51 2.60 17.90
N ALA A 25 -12.54 1.84 18.29
CA ALA A 25 -13.65 1.53 17.41
C ALA A 25 -14.17 2.85 16.83
N ALA A 26 -14.04 3.02 15.51
CA ALA A 26 -14.56 4.18 14.82
C ALA A 26 -16.08 4.19 15.05
N GLY A 27 -16.55 5.20 15.78
CA GLY A 27 -17.96 5.46 15.97
C GLY A 27 -18.63 5.64 14.61
N ASP A 28 -19.81 5.05 14.47
CA ASP A 28 -20.71 5.26 13.36
C ASP A 28 -21.19 6.72 13.40
N ASP A 29 -20.44 7.62 12.75
CA ASP A 29 -20.91 8.98 12.54
C ASP A 29 -21.88 8.97 11.37
N SER A 30 -23.14 8.71 11.71
CA SER A 30 -24.30 8.90 10.84
C SER A 30 -24.61 10.39 10.72
N SER A 31 -23.69 11.16 10.13
CA SER A 31 -23.96 12.53 9.72
C SER A 31 -24.67 12.53 8.36
N GLY A 32 -26.02 12.48 8.44
CA GLY A 32 -27.01 12.88 7.42
C GLY A 32 -26.67 12.66 5.94
N ASP A 33 -27.38 11.72 5.32
CA ASP A 33 -27.38 11.47 3.86
C ASP A 33 -27.61 12.75 3.05
N ASP A 34 -26.53 13.45 2.71
CA ASP A 34 -26.47 14.29 1.52
C ASP A 34 -26.12 13.36 0.34
N PRO A 35 -27.07 13.04 -0.56
CA PRO A 35 -26.77 12.22 -1.74
C PRO A 35 -25.69 12.84 -2.65
N ALA A 36 -25.32 14.12 -2.45
CA ALA A 36 -24.19 14.74 -3.13
C ALA A 36 -22.80 14.43 -2.53
N LYS A 37 -22.73 13.92 -1.29
CA LYS A 37 -21.48 13.50 -0.62
C LYS A 37 -21.18 12.01 -0.78
N GLY A 38 -22.20 11.16 -0.89
CA GLY A 38 -22.03 9.70 -0.87
C GLY A 38 -21.75 9.17 0.54
N VAL A 39 -21.41 7.89 0.65
CA VAL A 39 -21.11 7.23 1.94
C VAL A 39 -19.60 7.09 2.11
N SER A 40 -19.08 7.42 3.30
CA SER A 40 -17.67 7.24 3.66
C SER A 40 -17.43 6.23 4.79
N ARG A 41 -16.22 5.67 4.82
CA ARG A 41 -15.68 4.86 5.92
C ARG A 41 -14.18 5.14 6.06
N ALA A 42 -13.67 5.08 7.29
CA ALA A 42 -12.23 5.10 7.50
C ALA A 42 -11.58 3.89 6.80
N ALA A 43 -10.43 4.11 6.15
CA ALA A 43 -9.71 3.04 5.48
C ALA A 43 -8.60 2.44 6.37
N SER A 44 -8.07 1.29 5.94
CA SER A 44 -6.91 0.66 6.57
C SER A 44 -5.61 1.12 5.91
N LEU A 45 -4.53 1.15 6.69
CA LEU A 45 -3.18 1.38 6.19
C LEU A 45 -2.55 0.06 5.69
N ALA A 46 -1.80 0.15 4.60
CA ALA A 46 -0.85 -0.87 4.20
C ALA A 46 0.52 -0.60 4.85
N VAL A 47 1.40 -1.61 4.88
CA VAL A 47 2.68 -1.57 5.60
C VAL A 47 3.80 -2.13 4.73
N LEU A 48 4.82 -1.33 4.46
CA LEU A 48 6.09 -1.78 3.89
C LEU A 48 7.03 -2.28 5.00
N ARG A 49 7.59 -3.47 4.79
CA ARG A 49 8.49 -4.11 5.75
C ARG A 49 9.94 -4.10 5.28
N ALA A 50 10.84 -4.08 6.26
CA ALA A 50 12.26 -4.26 6.01
C ALA A 50 12.52 -5.71 5.54
N GLY A 51 13.04 -5.87 4.32
CA GLY A 51 13.51 -7.14 3.78
C GLY A 51 14.86 -7.55 4.37
N THR A 52 15.13 -8.84 4.41
CA THR A 52 16.37 -9.39 4.98
C THR A 52 17.40 -9.79 3.93
N MET A 53 17.08 -9.68 2.64
CA MET A 53 18.05 -10.00 1.59
C MET A 53 19.03 -8.84 1.43
N VAL A 54 20.31 -9.16 1.27
CA VAL A 54 21.31 -8.17 0.86
C VAL A 54 21.36 -8.22 -0.67
N GLY A 55 20.90 -7.16 -1.32
CA GLY A 55 20.78 -7.12 -2.77
C GLY A 55 20.86 -5.68 -3.26
N SER A 56 22.09 -5.18 -3.39
CA SER A 56 22.30 -3.83 -3.94
C SER A 56 21.65 -3.77 -5.32
N SER A 57 20.58 -2.98 -5.41
CA SER A 57 19.83 -2.79 -6.64
C SER A 57 19.31 -1.36 -6.70
N PHE A 58 19.38 -0.79 -7.90
CA PHE A 58 18.96 0.58 -8.14
C PHE A 58 18.11 0.63 -9.39
N VAL A 59 16.80 0.83 -9.20
CA VAL A 59 15.85 1.06 -10.29
C VAL A 59 15.64 2.57 -10.40
N PRO A 60 16.18 3.24 -11.43
CA PRO A 60 16.10 4.70 -11.55
C PRO A 60 14.70 5.18 -11.88
N ALA A 61 14.46 6.48 -11.65
CA ALA A 61 13.28 7.15 -12.16
C ALA A 61 13.24 7.13 -13.70
N PRO A 62 12.05 7.17 -14.34
CA PRO A 62 11.97 7.23 -15.79
C PRO A 62 12.64 8.50 -16.32
N LYS A 63 13.46 8.38 -17.38
CA LYS A 63 14.15 9.53 -18.00
C LYS A 63 13.19 10.57 -18.59
N ALA A 64 11.97 10.17 -18.93
CA ALA A 64 10.90 11.04 -19.36
C ALA A 64 9.56 10.47 -18.88
N VAL A 65 8.77 11.30 -18.24
CA VAL A 65 7.35 11.04 -18.00
C VAL A 65 6.61 12.01 -18.93
N PRO A 66 5.79 11.53 -19.89
CA PRO A 66 4.96 12.43 -20.66
C PRO A 66 4.05 13.17 -19.68
N GLU A 67 4.26 14.48 -19.58
CA GLU A 67 3.53 15.36 -18.68
C GLU A 67 2.03 15.31 -19.04
N ARG A 68 1.17 15.06 -18.06
CA ARG A 68 -0.27 15.08 -18.27
C ARG A 68 -0.73 16.54 -18.32
N ALA A 69 -1.62 16.87 -19.26
CA ALA A 69 -2.18 18.22 -19.42
C ALA A 69 -2.89 18.76 -18.15
N GLN A 70 -3.23 17.89 -17.20
CA GLN A 70 -3.72 18.26 -15.86
C GLN A 70 -3.00 17.41 -14.81
N ALA A 71 -1.67 17.53 -14.72
CA ALA A 71 -0.88 16.89 -13.66
C ALA A 71 -1.48 17.22 -12.28
N ALA A 72 -1.51 16.24 -11.37
CA ALA A 72 -2.02 16.45 -10.04
C ALA A 72 -1.03 17.28 -9.20
N THR A 73 -1.55 18.04 -8.24
CA THR A 73 -0.75 18.68 -7.18
C THR A 73 -0.86 17.86 -5.90
N ILE A 74 0.25 17.58 -5.23
CA ILE A 74 0.27 16.89 -3.93
C ILE A 74 0.80 17.83 -2.86
N ASN A 75 -0.07 18.20 -1.91
CA ASN A 75 0.25 19.05 -0.77
C ASN A 75 0.52 18.19 0.47
N VAL A 76 1.66 18.38 1.12
CA VAL A 76 2.08 17.55 2.25
C VAL A 76 2.21 18.38 3.53
N SER A 77 1.52 17.93 4.58
CA SER A 77 1.74 18.38 5.95
C SER A 77 2.76 17.44 6.62
N TYR A 78 3.83 18.01 7.18
CA TYR A 78 4.94 17.22 7.75
C TYR A 78 5.02 17.37 9.27
N SER A 79 5.01 16.25 9.98
CA SER A 79 5.28 16.16 11.43
C SER A 79 6.51 15.30 11.71
N GLY A 80 7.48 15.82 12.48
CA GLY A 80 8.67 15.05 12.92
C GLY A 80 9.81 14.90 11.89
N PHE A 81 9.67 15.40 10.66
CA PHE A 81 10.69 15.23 9.62
C PHE A 81 11.86 16.23 9.73
N SER A 82 13.08 15.72 9.57
CA SER A 82 14.27 16.53 9.28
C SER A 82 14.22 17.14 7.86
N GLN A 83 15.07 18.13 7.57
CA GLN A 83 15.16 18.72 6.23
C GLN A 83 15.53 17.68 5.16
N SER A 84 16.46 16.77 5.46
CA SER A 84 16.89 15.72 4.52
C SER A 84 15.76 14.71 4.24
N ALA A 85 14.98 14.35 5.26
CA ALA A 85 13.82 13.48 5.09
C ALA A 85 12.73 14.15 4.25
N ARG A 86 12.43 15.44 4.48
CA ARG A 86 11.49 16.21 3.64
C ARG A 86 11.98 16.31 2.19
N ALA A 87 13.27 16.55 1.97
CA ALA A 87 13.83 16.60 0.63
C ALA A 87 13.71 15.26 -0.11
N ALA A 88 13.90 14.13 0.59
CA ALA A 88 13.67 12.80 0.03
C ALA A 88 12.19 12.52 -0.25
N PHE A 89 11.30 12.92 0.66
CA PHE A 89 9.86 12.83 0.46
C PHE A 89 9.41 13.61 -0.78
N GLN A 90 9.89 14.85 -0.94
CA GLN A 90 9.52 15.70 -2.07
C GLN A 90 9.92 15.08 -3.42
N ARG A 91 11.01 14.31 -3.49
CA ARG A 91 11.38 13.62 -4.73
C ARG A 91 10.41 12.49 -5.10
N ALA A 92 9.85 11.80 -4.11
CA ALA A 92 8.76 10.86 -4.33
C ALA A 92 7.47 11.57 -4.79
N VAL A 93 7.14 12.73 -4.22
CA VAL A 93 6.02 13.59 -4.68
C VAL A 93 6.21 13.99 -6.14
N ASN A 94 7.39 14.52 -6.49
CA ASN A 94 7.73 14.94 -7.85
C ASN A 94 7.66 13.78 -8.86
N THR A 95 7.79 12.55 -8.40
CA THR A 95 7.63 11.34 -9.23
C THR A 95 6.15 11.05 -9.51
N TRP A 96 5.27 11.26 -8.52
CA TRP A 96 3.83 10.98 -8.64
C TRP A 96 3.06 12.06 -9.40
N GLU A 97 3.29 13.34 -9.12
CA GLU A 97 2.52 14.46 -9.69
C GLU A 97 2.32 14.39 -11.23
N PRO A 98 3.36 14.20 -12.06
CA PRO A 98 3.19 14.13 -13.52
C PRO A 98 2.51 12.83 -14.00
N LEU A 99 2.44 11.79 -13.15
CA LEU A 99 1.83 10.50 -13.49
C LEU A 99 0.32 10.46 -13.25
N LEU A 100 -0.19 11.38 -12.44
CA LEU A 100 -1.59 11.46 -12.01
C LEU A 100 -2.29 12.62 -12.73
N ALA A 101 -3.60 12.48 -12.96
CA ALA A 101 -4.43 13.59 -13.42
C ALA A 101 -5.51 13.90 -12.41
N SER A 102 -5.56 15.14 -11.92
CA SER A 102 -6.61 15.63 -11.02
C SER A 102 -6.67 17.15 -11.03
N SER A 103 -7.87 17.71 -11.10
CA SER A 103 -8.11 19.15 -10.87
C SER A 103 -8.25 19.49 -9.39
N VAL A 104 -8.31 18.48 -8.51
CA VAL A 104 -8.39 18.63 -7.05
C VAL A 104 -7.02 18.27 -6.47
N PRO A 105 -6.39 19.15 -5.68
CA PRO A 105 -5.12 18.84 -5.01
C PRO A 105 -5.28 17.64 -4.08
N ILE A 106 -4.32 16.73 -4.10
CA ILE A 106 -4.23 15.59 -3.19
C ILE A 106 -3.49 16.07 -1.94
N THR A 107 -4.01 15.78 -0.76
CA THR A 107 -3.48 16.22 0.52
C THR A 107 -2.95 15.03 1.32
N VAL A 108 -1.76 15.18 1.91
CA VAL A 108 -1.09 14.12 2.65
C VAL A 108 -0.76 14.64 4.05
N ASP A 109 -1.16 13.90 5.08
CA ASP A 109 -0.64 14.06 6.43
C ASP A 109 0.46 13.04 6.68
N ALA A 110 1.70 13.52 6.71
CA ALA A 110 2.89 12.71 6.85
C ALA A 110 3.51 12.88 8.24
N THR A 111 3.67 11.76 8.95
CA THR A 111 4.28 11.73 10.30
C THR A 111 5.51 10.83 10.34
N PHE A 112 6.63 11.36 10.83
CA PHE A 112 7.86 10.61 11.12
C PHE A 112 7.91 10.31 12.62
N GLN A 113 7.60 9.07 13.00
CA GLN A 113 7.38 8.69 14.39
C GLN A 113 7.90 7.30 14.73
N PRO A 114 8.14 6.98 16.03
CA PRO A 114 8.61 5.66 16.42
C PRO A 114 7.67 4.54 15.98
N SER A 115 8.24 3.45 15.43
CA SER A 115 7.49 2.24 15.07
C SER A 115 8.32 0.98 15.31
N SER A 116 7.70 -0.19 15.12
CA SER A 116 8.38 -1.48 15.30
C SER A 116 9.57 -1.64 14.34
N PRO A 117 10.66 -2.33 14.74
CA PRO A 117 11.89 -2.40 13.93
C PRO A 117 11.71 -2.94 12.51
N GLY A 118 10.71 -3.80 12.27
CA GLY A 118 10.44 -4.35 10.94
C GLY A 118 9.58 -3.45 10.03
N ASN A 119 9.00 -2.37 10.56
CA ASN A 119 8.17 -1.43 9.82
C ASN A 119 9.04 -0.29 9.26
N LEU A 120 9.02 -0.11 7.94
CA LEU A 120 9.67 1.03 7.27
C LEU A 120 8.71 2.21 7.14
N GLY A 121 7.50 1.92 6.69
CA GLY A 121 6.41 2.88 6.54
C GLY A 121 5.04 2.20 6.56
N SER A 122 4.01 3.03 6.66
CA SER A 122 2.63 2.61 6.45
C SER A 122 1.80 3.78 5.96
N ALA A 123 0.97 3.55 4.97
CA ALA A 123 0.08 4.55 4.43
C ALA A 123 -1.18 3.95 3.82
N GLY A 124 -2.16 4.82 3.65
CA GLY A 124 -3.44 4.50 3.06
C GLY A 124 -4.28 5.76 2.92
N PRO A 125 -5.41 5.68 2.21
CA PRO A 125 -6.34 6.79 2.16
C PRO A 125 -6.95 7.01 3.55
N SER A 126 -7.31 8.24 3.90
CA SER A 126 -8.05 8.50 5.14
C SER A 126 -9.44 7.87 5.07
N PHE A 127 -10.10 8.05 3.93
CA PHE A 127 -11.43 7.51 3.68
C PHE A 127 -11.53 6.69 2.40
N ILE A 128 -12.51 5.78 2.39
CA ILE A 128 -13.08 5.22 1.17
C ILE A 128 -14.51 5.73 1.01
N TRP A 129 -14.89 6.04 -0.23
CA TRP A 129 -16.19 6.61 -0.60
C TRP A 129 -16.92 5.74 -1.61
N ARG A 130 -18.23 5.67 -1.50
CA ARG A 130 -19.11 5.07 -2.52
C ARG A 130 -20.30 5.98 -2.78
N ASP A 131 -20.89 5.81 -3.96
CA ASP A 131 -22.16 6.45 -4.34
C ASP A 131 -22.16 7.98 -4.20
N PHE A 132 -20.97 8.59 -4.32
CA PHE A 132 -20.79 10.05 -4.38
C PHE A 132 -21.08 10.57 -5.80
N ARG A 133 -21.24 11.89 -5.95
CA ARG A 133 -21.48 12.52 -7.25
C ARG A 133 -20.38 12.16 -8.26
N ASN A 134 -20.76 11.63 -9.41
CA ASN A 134 -19.88 11.14 -10.48
C ASN A 134 -19.06 9.88 -10.13
N ALA A 135 -19.48 9.11 -9.12
CA ALA A 135 -18.94 7.78 -8.89
C ALA A 135 -19.07 6.94 -10.18
N PRO A 136 -17.97 6.35 -10.70
CA PRO A 136 -18.00 5.62 -11.97
C PRO A 136 -18.90 4.38 -11.96
N GLN A 137 -19.07 3.75 -10.81
CA GLN A 137 -19.86 2.56 -10.62
C GLN A 137 -20.61 2.64 -9.29
N PRO A 138 -21.93 2.37 -9.25
CA PRO A 138 -22.67 2.29 -8.00
C PRO A 138 -22.14 1.15 -7.13
N ASN A 139 -22.40 1.20 -5.83
CA ASN A 139 -22.10 0.11 -4.89
C ASN A 139 -20.62 -0.30 -4.93
N THR A 140 -19.72 0.68 -5.06
CA THR A 140 -18.28 0.49 -5.22
C THR A 140 -17.50 1.51 -4.41
N TRP A 141 -16.57 1.03 -3.59
CA TRP A 141 -15.68 1.90 -2.82
C TRP A 141 -14.52 2.42 -3.69
N TYR A 142 -14.20 3.70 -3.51
CA TYR A 142 -13.06 4.39 -4.11
C TYR A 142 -12.26 5.08 -3.02
N VAL A 143 -10.94 5.08 -3.15
CA VAL A 143 -10.07 5.80 -2.22
C VAL A 143 -10.28 7.30 -2.33
N ASP A 144 -10.05 8.01 -1.23
CA ASP A 144 -10.31 9.44 -1.06
C ASP A 144 -9.89 10.30 -2.26
N ALA A 145 -8.61 10.24 -2.63
CA ALA A 145 -8.06 11.04 -3.72
C ALA A 145 -8.75 10.78 -5.08
N ILE A 146 -9.18 9.54 -5.35
CA ILE A 146 -9.95 9.20 -6.57
C ILE A 146 -11.37 9.74 -6.46
N ALA A 147 -12.01 9.63 -5.30
CA ALA A 147 -13.35 10.14 -5.06
C ALA A 147 -13.39 11.67 -5.21
N ASN A 148 -12.45 12.39 -4.60
CA ASN A 148 -12.31 13.84 -4.65
C ASN A 148 -12.08 14.33 -6.08
N LYS A 149 -11.14 13.69 -6.81
CA LYS A 149 -10.94 13.94 -8.25
C LYS A 149 -12.24 13.83 -9.06
N ARG A 150 -13.02 12.76 -8.84
CA ARG A 150 -14.25 12.47 -9.61
C ARG A 150 -15.40 13.40 -9.22
N ALA A 151 -15.50 13.74 -7.95
CA ALA A 151 -16.46 14.71 -7.44
C ALA A 151 -16.13 16.16 -7.86
N GLY A 152 -14.88 16.42 -8.26
CA GLY A 152 -14.38 17.73 -8.66
C GLY A 152 -14.15 18.69 -7.48
N ARG A 153 -14.17 18.18 -6.24
CA ARG A 153 -13.95 18.91 -4.99
C ARG A 153 -13.47 17.96 -3.89
N GLN A 154 -12.92 18.51 -2.82
CA GLN A 154 -12.71 17.79 -1.57
C GLN A 154 -14.05 17.38 -0.95
N LEU A 155 -14.23 16.09 -0.63
CA LEU A 155 -15.43 15.53 0.00
C LEU A 155 -15.37 15.63 1.53
N ASP A 156 -14.17 15.66 2.10
CA ASP A 156 -13.88 15.84 3.52
C ASP A 156 -12.71 16.85 3.71
N PRO A 157 -12.68 17.66 4.78
CA PRO A 157 -11.58 18.58 5.04
C PRO A 157 -10.29 17.93 5.57
N ALA A 158 -10.33 16.68 6.05
CA ALA A 158 -9.13 15.96 6.46
C ALA A 158 -8.24 15.63 5.23
N ALA A 159 -6.99 15.24 5.49
CA ALA A 159 -6.08 14.87 4.41
C ALA A 159 -6.59 13.64 3.65
N ASP A 160 -6.35 13.57 2.34
CA ASP A 160 -6.69 12.40 1.51
C ASP A 160 -5.92 11.14 1.92
N ILE A 161 -4.67 11.32 2.36
CA ILE A 161 -3.71 10.24 2.66
C ILE A 161 -3.11 10.46 4.04
N ILE A 162 -3.07 9.39 4.84
CA ILE A 162 -2.24 9.32 6.06
C ILE A 162 -1.00 8.49 5.75
N ALA A 163 0.18 9.01 6.07
CA ALA A 163 1.46 8.32 5.86
C ALA A 163 2.37 8.41 7.09
N ASN A 164 2.82 7.26 7.58
CA ASN A 164 3.67 7.13 8.75
C ASN A 164 5.00 6.50 8.37
N PHE A 165 6.10 7.04 8.90
CA PHE A 165 7.45 6.56 8.63
C PHE A 165 8.22 6.36 9.94
N ASN A 166 9.04 5.32 10.01
CA ASN A 166 9.66 4.90 11.26
C ASN A 166 10.87 5.77 11.67
N SER A 167 10.69 6.64 12.66
CA SER A 167 11.76 7.52 13.17
C SER A 167 12.72 6.82 14.15
N SER A 168 12.42 5.61 14.62
CA SER A 168 13.30 4.83 15.50
C SER A 168 14.52 4.24 14.77
N ARG A 169 14.54 4.35 13.43
CA ARG A 169 15.60 3.80 12.59
C ARG A 169 16.73 4.80 12.37
N SER A 170 17.96 4.33 12.50
CA SER A 170 19.19 5.10 12.25
C SER A 170 19.83 4.82 10.88
N ASP A 171 19.29 3.84 10.16
CA ASP A 171 19.81 3.31 8.90
C ASP A 171 19.09 3.87 7.66
N TRP A 172 18.39 5.00 7.79
CA TRP A 172 17.83 5.70 6.64
C TRP A 172 18.91 6.26 5.71
N TYR A 173 18.67 6.15 4.41
CA TYR A 173 19.38 6.87 3.36
C TYR A 173 18.45 7.87 2.69
N PHE A 174 18.82 9.16 2.75
CA PHE A 174 18.04 10.28 2.20
C PHE A 174 18.61 10.83 0.88
N GLY A 175 19.72 10.25 0.40
CA GLY A 175 20.44 10.73 -0.78
C GLY A 175 19.76 10.40 -2.11
N THR A 176 20.37 10.89 -3.19
CA THR A 176 19.88 10.73 -4.57
C THR A 176 20.59 9.61 -5.33
N GLY A 177 21.69 9.09 -4.81
CA GLY A 177 22.45 7.99 -5.41
C GLY A 177 21.94 6.62 -4.98
N ALA A 178 22.72 5.59 -5.30
CA ALA A 178 22.47 4.27 -4.76
C ALA A 178 22.72 4.28 -3.23
N PRO A 179 21.79 3.73 -2.42
CA PRO A 179 22.01 3.57 -0.98
C PRO A 179 23.20 2.62 -0.76
N PRO A 180 24.11 2.92 0.18
CA PRO A 180 25.17 2.00 0.56
C PRO A 180 24.60 0.82 1.37
N ASN A 181 25.41 -0.23 1.56
CA ASN A 181 25.07 -1.35 2.44
C ASN A 181 24.67 -0.88 3.85
N ASN A 182 23.77 -1.63 4.47
CA ASN A 182 23.17 -1.34 5.78
C ASN A 182 22.36 -0.02 5.79
N ARG A 183 21.72 0.30 4.67
CA ARG A 183 20.82 1.45 4.55
C ARG A 183 19.56 1.12 3.77
N TYR A 184 18.45 1.70 4.22
CA TYR A 184 17.16 1.67 3.52
C TYR A 184 16.90 3.01 2.84
N ASP A 185 16.49 2.94 1.58
CA ASP A 185 16.23 4.13 0.78
C ASP A 185 14.90 4.79 1.15
N PHE A 186 14.96 5.95 1.80
CA PHE A 186 13.76 6.63 2.30
C PHE A 186 12.83 7.09 1.20
N GLU A 187 13.36 7.54 0.06
CA GLU A 187 12.52 7.96 -1.07
C GLU A 187 11.74 6.81 -1.66
N SER A 188 12.33 5.61 -1.77
CA SER A 188 11.61 4.40 -2.21
C SER A 188 10.47 4.06 -1.27
N VAL A 189 10.70 4.15 0.05
CA VAL A 189 9.64 3.96 1.06
C VAL A 189 8.54 5.00 0.89
N VAL A 190 8.85 6.29 0.78
CA VAL A 190 7.82 7.32 0.55
C VAL A 190 7.05 7.08 -0.75
N LEU A 191 7.75 6.76 -1.84
CA LEU A 191 7.13 6.53 -3.14
C LEU A 191 6.15 5.35 -3.08
N HIS A 192 6.54 4.29 -2.39
CA HIS A 192 5.72 3.10 -2.12
C HIS A 192 4.48 3.45 -1.28
N GLU A 193 4.67 4.11 -0.14
CA GLU A 193 3.58 4.43 0.79
C GLU A 193 2.56 5.39 0.16
N LEU A 194 3.01 6.38 -0.60
CA LEU A 194 2.11 7.21 -1.41
C LEU A 194 1.33 6.38 -2.44
N GLY A 195 1.93 5.31 -3.00
CA GLY A 195 1.23 4.37 -3.88
C GLY A 195 0.04 3.70 -3.20
N HIS A 196 0.13 3.36 -1.91
CA HIS A 196 -1.01 2.88 -1.15
C HIS A 196 -2.05 3.98 -0.96
N GLY A 197 -1.66 5.17 -0.47
CA GLY A 197 -2.61 6.29 -0.33
C GLY A 197 -3.39 6.63 -1.60
N LEU A 198 -2.73 6.49 -2.75
CA LEU A 198 -3.31 6.73 -4.08
C LEU A 198 -4.18 5.57 -4.61
N GLY A 199 -4.24 4.43 -3.94
CA GLY A 199 -5.17 3.35 -4.27
C GLY A 199 -4.56 2.06 -4.79
N PHE A 200 -3.27 1.79 -4.52
CA PHE A 200 -2.73 0.43 -4.60
C PHE A 200 -3.07 -0.33 -3.31
N LEU A 201 -4.37 -0.57 -3.06
CA LEU A 201 -4.83 -1.40 -1.96
C LEU A 201 -6.21 -1.98 -2.27
N GLY A 202 -6.46 -3.16 -1.70
CA GLY A 202 -7.79 -3.77 -1.70
C GLY A 202 -8.40 -3.82 -0.31
N LEU A 203 -9.66 -4.25 -0.23
CA LEU A 203 -10.42 -4.37 1.04
C LEU A 203 -10.28 -5.75 1.69
N ALA A 204 -9.42 -6.61 1.16
CA ALA A 204 -9.32 -7.99 1.62
C ALA A 204 -8.84 -8.11 3.05
N THR A 205 -9.47 -8.99 3.82
CA THR A 205 -9.00 -9.42 5.15
C THR A 205 -9.16 -10.93 5.29
N VAL A 206 -8.31 -11.55 6.10
CA VAL A 206 -8.53 -12.92 6.59
C VAL A 206 -8.43 -12.91 8.11
N SER A 207 -9.50 -13.34 8.77
CA SER A 207 -9.60 -13.41 10.22
C SER A 207 -10.36 -14.67 10.63
N SER A 208 -9.84 -15.39 11.62
CA SER A 208 -10.45 -16.63 12.14
C SER A 208 -10.83 -17.64 11.05
N GLY A 209 -9.97 -17.81 10.04
CA GLY A 209 -10.18 -18.74 8.91
C GLY A 209 -11.24 -18.31 7.89
N GLN A 210 -11.76 -17.09 7.99
CA GLN A 210 -12.71 -16.51 7.05
C GLN A 210 -12.08 -15.34 6.29
N GLY A 211 -12.27 -15.31 4.98
CA GLY A 211 -11.83 -14.24 4.10
C GLY A 211 -13.00 -13.32 3.76
N SER A 212 -12.72 -12.02 3.66
CA SER A 212 -13.67 -11.00 3.20
C SER A 212 -12.96 -10.08 2.22
N ILE A 213 -13.68 -9.52 1.24
CA ILE A 213 -13.17 -8.47 0.33
C ILE A 213 -14.16 -7.32 0.17
N ARG A 214 -15.09 -7.20 1.13
CA ARG A 214 -16.17 -6.21 1.10
C ARG A 214 -16.23 -5.46 2.41
N VAL A 215 -16.50 -4.17 2.31
CA VAL A 215 -16.87 -3.34 3.46
C VAL A 215 -18.34 -2.97 3.30
N SER A 216 -19.14 -3.22 4.34
CA SER A 216 -20.60 -3.02 4.32
C SER A 216 -21.29 -3.66 3.10
N GLY A 217 -20.82 -4.84 2.67
CA GLY A 217 -21.39 -5.59 1.55
C GLY A 217 -20.90 -5.19 0.15
N PHE A 218 -20.00 -4.21 0.03
CA PHE A 218 -19.54 -3.69 -1.26
C PHE A 218 -18.02 -3.84 -1.45
N PRO A 219 -17.55 -4.21 -2.66
CA PRO A 219 -16.14 -4.24 -2.99
C PRO A 219 -15.63 -2.84 -3.39
N SER A 220 -14.32 -2.65 -3.41
CA SER A 220 -13.68 -1.48 -4.02
C SER A 220 -13.48 -1.63 -5.53
N GLY A 221 -13.17 -0.53 -6.20
CA GLY A 221 -12.74 -0.53 -7.58
C GLY A 221 -11.49 -1.39 -7.82
N TYR A 222 -10.61 -1.53 -6.84
CA TYR A 222 -9.46 -2.43 -6.90
C TYR A 222 -9.89 -3.90 -6.85
N ASP A 223 -10.73 -4.28 -5.87
CA ASP A 223 -11.14 -5.67 -5.63
C ASP A 223 -11.86 -6.28 -6.84
N ARG A 224 -12.61 -5.45 -7.58
CA ARG A 224 -13.34 -5.84 -8.81
C ARG A 224 -12.42 -6.36 -9.92
N PHE A 225 -11.14 -6.01 -9.90
CA PHE A 225 -10.16 -6.50 -10.88
C PHE A 225 -9.37 -7.72 -10.40
N THR A 226 -9.66 -8.25 -9.23
CA THR A 226 -8.89 -9.38 -8.69
C THR A 226 -9.53 -10.74 -9.00
N GLU A 227 -8.67 -11.71 -9.27
CA GLU A 227 -9.04 -13.09 -9.59
C GLU A 227 -8.04 -14.09 -9.00
N ASN A 228 -8.47 -15.35 -8.88
CA ASN A 228 -7.56 -16.45 -8.54
C ASN A 228 -6.79 -16.94 -9.78
N GLY A 229 -5.86 -17.88 -9.60
CA GLY A 229 -5.08 -18.45 -10.71
C GLY A 229 -5.87 -19.21 -11.77
N GLY A 230 -7.16 -19.48 -11.55
CA GLY A 230 -8.08 -20.03 -12.55
C GLY A 230 -8.86 -18.97 -13.33
N GLY A 231 -8.66 -17.68 -13.06
CA GLY A 231 -9.41 -16.58 -13.67
C GLY A 231 -10.79 -16.32 -13.04
N THR A 232 -11.11 -16.96 -11.92
CA THR A 232 -12.36 -16.70 -11.19
C THR A 232 -12.22 -15.42 -10.38
N ARG A 233 -13.10 -14.45 -10.63
CA ARG A 233 -13.12 -13.16 -9.89
C ARG A 233 -13.34 -13.42 -8.40
N LEU A 234 -12.54 -12.79 -7.54
CA LEU A 234 -12.70 -13.01 -6.10
C LEU A 234 -14.04 -12.49 -5.57
N THR A 235 -14.64 -11.51 -6.24
CA THR A 235 -15.99 -11.01 -5.95
C THR A 235 -17.10 -12.02 -6.16
N THR A 236 -16.86 -13.18 -6.77
CA THR A 236 -17.90 -14.22 -6.92
C THR A 236 -17.99 -15.16 -5.72
N PHE A 237 -17.01 -15.13 -4.81
CA PHE A 237 -17.04 -15.95 -3.60
C PHE A 237 -17.97 -15.32 -2.55
N ALA A 238 -18.56 -16.18 -1.72
CA ALA A 238 -19.30 -15.75 -0.53
C ALA A 238 -18.39 -14.99 0.43
N ASP A 239 -18.97 -14.07 1.19
CA ASP A 239 -18.23 -13.07 1.95
C ASP A 239 -18.97 -12.72 3.26
N PRO A 240 -18.38 -12.99 4.43
CA PRO A 240 -17.12 -13.71 4.63
C PRO A 240 -17.24 -15.22 4.31
N SER A 241 -16.15 -15.88 3.92
CA SER A 241 -16.13 -17.35 3.76
C SER A 241 -14.74 -17.99 3.86
N THR A 242 -14.69 -19.27 4.22
CA THR A 242 -13.46 -20.08 4.19
C THR A 242 -12.95 -20.29 2.76
N GLN A 243 -13.85 -20.42 1.78
CA GLN A 243 -13.47 -20.56 0.38
C GLN A 243 -12.70 -19.34 -0.11
N LEU A 244 -13.15 -18.13 0.26
CA LEU A 244 -12.46 -16.89 -0.05
C LEU A 244 -11.13 -16.78 0.71
N ALA A 245 -11.09 -17.17 2.00
CA ALA A 245 -9.84 -17.24 2.77
C ALA A 245 -8.78 -18.08 2.04
N ASN A 246 -9.17 -19.27 1.58
CA ASN A 246 -8.28 -20.17 0.85
C ASN A 246 -7.73 -19.54 -0.44
N GLN A 247 -8.51 -18.70 -1.14
CA GLN A 247 -8.00 -17.97 -2.30
C GLN A 247 -6.98 -16.91 -1.87
N LEU A 248 -7.31 -16.11 -0.85
CA LEU A 248 -6.49 -15.01 -0.34
C LEU A 248 -5.16 -15.47 0.28
N THR A 249 -5.03 -16.75 0.63
CA THR A 249 -3.79 -17.37 1.13
C THR A 249 -3.23 -18.44 0.19
N SER A 250 -3.58 -18.41 -1.10
CA SER A 250 -3.19 -19.45 -2.08
C SER A 250 -1.84 -19.23 -2.76
N ASN A 251 -1.23 -18.06 -2.59
CA ASN A 251 -0.13 -17.54 -3.41
C ASN A 251 -0.47 -17.42 -4.91
N SER A 252 -1.76 -17.44 -5.25
CA SER A 252 -2.28 -17.51 -6.62
C SER A 252 -3.44 -16.52 -6.80
N VAL A 253 -3.18 -15.25 -6.47
CA VAL A 253 -4.10 -14.12 -6.66
C VAL A 253 -3.48 -13.14 -7.65
N PHE A 254 -4.31 -12.60 -8.54
CA PHE A 254 -3.89 -11.74 -9.63
C PHE A 254 -4.81 -10.53 -9.77
N PHE A 255 -4.24 -9.42 -10.24
CA PHE A 255 -4.98 -8.28 -10.76
C PHE A 255 -5.03 -8.38 -12.29
N ASP A 256 -6.23 -8.40 -12.86
CA ASP A 256 -6.46 -8.46 -14.30
C ASP A 256 -7.28 -7.28 -14.80
N SER A 257 -6.70 -6.53 -15.73
CA SER A 257 -7.38 -5.57 -16.59
C SER A 257 -6.70 -5.52 -17.96
N PRO A 258 -7.38 -5.05 -19.03
CA PRO A 258 -6.74 -4.85 -20.33
C PRO A 258 -5.48 -3.96 -20.24
N LYS A 259 -5.49 -2.93 -19.38
CA LYS A 259 -4.34 -2.04 -19.17
C LYS A 259 -3.17 -2.78 -18.53
N VAL A 260 -3.43 -3.62 -17.52
CA VAL A 260 -2.39 -4.41 -16.85
C VAL A 260 -1.82 -5.47 -17.79
N ARG A 261 -2.67 -6.19 -18.53
CA ARG A 261 -2.21 -7.15 -19.54
C ARG A 261 -1.32 -6.49 -20.60
N ASN A 262 -1.71 -5.31 -21.11
CA ASN A 262 -0.87 -4.56 -22.03
C ASN A 262 0.49 -4.18 -21.42
N ALA A 263 0.48 -3.69 -20.17
CA ALA A 263 1.69 -3.29 -19.46
C ALA A 263 2.60 -4.45 -19.02
N ASN A 264 2.08 -5.68 -18.99
CA ASN A 264 2.76 -6.87 -18.48
C ASN A 264 2.86 -7.99 -19.54
N GLY A 265 3.00 -7.64 -20.82
CA GLY A 265 3.29 -8.60 -21.90
C GLY A 265 2.18 -9.64 -22.10
N GLY A 266 0.93 -9.23 -22.01
CA GLY A 266 -0.26 -10.07 -22.13
C GLY A 266 -0.69 -10.78 -20.83
N LYS A 267 0.06 -10.63 -19.73
CA LYS A 267 -0.16 -11.36 -18.47
C LYS A 267 -0.88 -10.51 -17.42
N THR A 268 -1.61 -11.17 -16.53
CA THR A 268 -2.14 -10.54 -15.31
C THR A 268 -1.01 -10.21 -14.33
N ALA A 269 -1.24 -9.29 -13.39
CA ALA A 269 -0.24 -8.94 -12.39
C ALA A 269 -0.41 -9.81 -11.15
N ARG A 270 0.63 -10.55 -10.75
CA ARG A 270 0.55 -11.42 -9.58
C ARG A 270 0.63 -10.61 -8.29
N LEU A 271 -0.33 -10.80 -7.41
CA LEU A 271 -0.38 -10.15 -6.10
C LEU A 271 0.28 -11.01 -5.02
N TYR A 272 0.75 -10.35 -3.96
CA TYR A 272 1.29 -11.00 -2.79
C TYR A 272 0.15 -11.59 -1.94
N ALA A 273 -0.04 -12.90 -2.01
CA ALA A 273 -1.08 -13.63 -1.29
C ALA A 273 -0.47 -14.84 -0.55
N PRO A 274 0.47 -14.63 0.40
CA PRO A 274 1.21 -15.72 1.05
C PRO A 274 0.30 -16.71 1.78
N ALA A 275 0.81 -17.92 2.05
CA ALA A 275 0.08 -18.97 2.78
C ALA A 275 -0.34 -18.54 4.19
N SER A 276 0.40 -17.63 4.81
CA SER A 276 0.03 -16.99 6.07
C SER A 276 -0.37 -15.55 5.78
N TRP A 277 -1.64 -15.22 6.04
CA TRP A 277 -2.16 -13.87 5.88
C TRP A 277 -1.37 -12.87 6.74
N GLN A 278 -0.96 -11.75 6.13
CA GLN A 278 -0.30 -10.65 6.81
C GLN A 278 -1.18 -9.41 6.68
N GLN A 279 -1.84 -9.05 7.77
CA GLN A 279 -2.69 -7.86 7.79
C GLN A 279 -1.89 -6.61 7.38
N GLY A 280 -2.46 -5.81 6.49
CA GLY A 280 -1.80 -4.62 5.93
C GLY A 280 -0.74 -4.92 4.86
N SER A 281 -0.56 -6.17 4.45
CA SER A 281 0.41 -6.51 3.40
C SER A 281 -0.13 -7.47 2.35
N SER A 282 -0.71 -8.60 2.76
CA SER A 282 -1.37 -9.53 1.84
C SER A 282 -2.41 -8.78 0.98
N TYR A 283 -2.51 -9.18 -0.30
CA TYR A 283 -3.45 -8.67 -1.30
C TYR A 283 -3.22 -7.24 -1.83
N SER A 284 -2.57 -6.39 -1.04
CA SER A 284 -2.27 -4.99 -1.40
C SER A 284 -0.84 -4.78 -1.89
N HIS A 285 -0.12 -5.83 -2.26
CA HIS A 285 1.24 -5.75 -2.82
C HIS A 285 1.36 -6.63 -4.08
N LEU A 286 2.33 -6.30 -4.94
CA LEU A 286 2.82 -7.18 -5.99
C LEU A 286 3.64 -8.33 -5.38
N ASN A 287 3.64 -9.48 -6.06
CA ASN A 287 4.33 -10.66 -5.58
C ASN A 287 5.87 -10.49 -5.65
N GLU A 288 6.54 -10.46 -4.49
CA GLU A 288 8.00 -10.31 -4.35
C GLU A 288 8.78 -11.31 -5.22
N THR A 289 8.40 -12.58 -5.25
CA THR A 289 9.11 -13.59 -6.06
C THR A 289 9.00 -13.33 -7.56
N THR A 290 7.91 -12.71 -8.00
CA THR A 290 7.68 -12.41 -9.43
C THR A 290 8.31 -11.09 -9.84
N TYR A 291 8.34 -10.11 -8.93
CA TYR A 291 8.80 -8.74 -9.18
C TYR A 291 9.89 -8.31 -8.20
N GLY A 292 10.85 -9.20 -7.93
CA GLY A 292 11.87 -8.99 -6.89
C GLY A 292 12.88 -7.87 -7.19
N PRO A 293 13.94 -7.77 -6.37
CA PRO A 293 14.85 -6.63 -6.39
C PRO A 293 15.48 -6.35 -7.76
N GLY A 294 15.60 -5.08 -8.10
CA GLY A 294 16.07 -4.61 -9.42
C GLY A 294 15.05 -4.75 -10.56
N ASN A 295 13.88 -5.34 -10.33
CA ASN A 295 12.80 -5.36 -11.32
C ASN A 295 12.17 -3.97 -11.45
N ARG A 296 11.90 -3.53 -12.67
CA ARG A 296 11.20 -2.25 -12.93
C ARG A 296 9.79 -2.12 -12.33
N ASN A 297 9.21 -3.22 -11.84
CA ASN A 297 7.91 -3.27 -11.17
C ASN A 297 8.01 -3.61 -9.67
N SER A 298 9.21 -3.58 -9.08
CA SER A 298 9.38 -3.99 -7.68
C SER A 298 8.83 -2.99 -6.67
N LEU A 299 8.47 -1.75 -7.06
CA LEU A 299 8.11 -0.71 -6.10
C LEU A 299 7.05 -1.18 -5.10
N MET A 300 5.95 -1.78 -5.57
CA MET A 300 4.83 -2.15 -4.71
C MET A 300 4.90 -3.61 -4.23
N THR A 301 6.09 -4.20 -4.13
CA THR A 301 6.25 -5.49 -3.43
C THR A 301 6.34 -5.28 -1.91
N PRO A 302 6.04 -6.28 -1.06
CA PRO A 302 5.84 -6.06 0.39
C PRO A 302 7.13 -5.80 1.19
N PHE A 303 8.30 -5.85 0.54
CA PHE A 303 9.58 -5.68 1.19
C PHE A 303 10.45 -4.70 0.40
N LEU A 304 11.15 -3.83 1.12
CA LEU A 304 12.31 -3.12 0.57
C LEU A 304 13.54 -3.70 1.26
N ASN A 305 14.51 -4.15 0.47
CA ASN A 305 15.71 -4.78 1.00
C ASN A 305 16.82 -3.77 1.35
N ASP A 306 17.84 -4.25 2.03
CA ASP A 306 19.04 -3.46 2.31
C ASP A 306 19.77 -3.08 1.01
N ALA A 307 20.21 -1.82 0.93
CA ALA A 307 20.86 -1.23 -0.24
C ALA A 307 20.02 -1.31 -1.54
N GLU A 308 18.70 -1.41 -1.41
CA GLU A 308 17.76 -1.35 -2.52
C GLU A 308 17.15 0.05 -2.64
N ALA A 309 17.07 0.54 -3.88
CA ALA A 309 16.31 1.75 -4.20
C ALA A 309 15.50 1.58 -5.49
N ILE A 310 14.25 2.02 -5.43
CA ILE A 310 13.26 1.91 -6.48
C ILE A 310 12.59 3.28 -6.65
N ARG A 311 12.98 4.00 -7.71
CA ARG A 311 12.58 5.41 -7.93
C ARG A 311 11.51 5.57 -9.01
N THR A 312 10.73 4.52 -9.24
CA THR A 312 9.66 4.49 -10.25
C THR A 312 8.53 3.57 -9.83
N PRO A 313 7.25 3.93 -10.06
CA PRO A 313 6.13 3.02 -9.85
C PRO A 313 6.15 1.79 -10.78
N GLY A 314 6.83 1.88 -11.92
CA GLY A 314 6.82 0.82 -12.91
C GLY A 314 5.53 0.77 -13.74
N PRO A 315 5.53 0.05 -14.87
CA PRO A 315 4.39 -0.02 -15.78
C PRO A 315 3.16 -0.71 -15.18
N ILE A 316 3.34 -1.73 -14.32
CA ILE A 316 2.20 -2.48 -13.74
C ILE A 316 1.41 -1.59 -12.79
N VAL A 317 2.07 -0.92 -11.84
CA VAL A 317 1.39 -0.03 -10.87
C VAL A 317 0.66 1.09 -11.59
N ARG A 318 1.30 1.71 -12.60
CA ARG A 318 0.65 2.72 -13.45
C ARG A 318 -0.58 2.19 -14.18
N ALA A 319 -0.55 0.94 -14.64
CA ALA A 319 -1.67 0.31 -15.30
C ALA A 319 -2.81 -0.06 -14.34
N VAL A 320 -2.49 -0.50 -13.12
CA VAL A 320 -3.45 -0.68 -12.02
C VAL A 320 -4.16 0.64 -11.74
N PHE A 321 -3.41 1.73 -11.56
CA PHE A 321 -3.95 3.07 -11.32
C PHE A 321 -4.87 3.54 -12.45
N GLY A 322 -4.44 3.34 -13.70
CA GLY A 322 -5.29 3.62 -14.85
C GLY A 322 -6.56 2.78 -14.88
N SER A 323 -6.58 1.60 -14.27
CA SER A 323 -7.77 0.73 -14.20
C SER A 323 -8.71 1.16 -13.08
N THR A 324 -8.18 1.66 -11.97
CA THR A 324 -8.96 1.99 -10.76
C THR A 324 -9.44 3.44 -10.69
N GLY A 325 -8.96 4.32 -11.56
CA GLY A 325 -9.58 5.65 -11.74
C GLY A 325 -8.64 6.81 -12.02
N TRP A 326 -7.32 6.59 -12.06
CA TRP A 326 -6.33 7.62 -12.39
C TRP A 326 -6.21 7.93 -13.88
#